data_AF-A0A4V2GD93-F1
#
_entry.id   AF-A0A4V2GD93-F1
#
_cell.length_a   1.000
_cell.length_b   1.000
_cell.length_c   1.000
_cell.angle_alpha   90.00
_cell.angle_beta   90.00
_cell.angle_gamma   90.00
#
_symmetry.space_group_name_H-M   'P 1'
#
loop_
_entity.id
_entity.type
_entity.pdbx_description
1 polymer ?
#
loop_
_entity_poly.entity_id
_entity_poly.type
_entity_poly.pdbx_seq_one_letter_code
_entity_poly.pdbx_strand_id
1 'polypeptide(L)'
;MAVTLSQLRSEPFWRNETVPPNLTEFVFALADHFGLPHGRAGTVGNFKHLEGRHRSIEWSLNSAFCTDRKYGTQDRRDTRGNHRHIRAVDLTWIVNRNNQDQIAKAKAEFHPLCHRLDNAVRAGLLPQVAEWFGTFNGNEVSGWSKGGPDSSDSSHLNHLHIGFWTENADDDHSDIFGILTESVTPPGDDMSVADVRTGLHQILDEAAKRSTPTGRQYGDDFDTLIRRSISPIVAQIAALTGKNMVDEKEIAKAVLAGLQPATIADFVMEAMPASASEIVDELTSRINDRTPGEGLPSPV
;
A
#
# COMPACT_ATOMS: atom_id res chain seq x y z
N MET A 1 40.02 -7.37 4.21
CA MET A 1 39.94 -7.08 5.67
C MET A 1 38.52 -6.62 5.96
N ALA A 2 37.89 -7.10 7.03
CA ALA A 2 36.58 -6.59 7.44
C ALA A 2 36.74 -5.17 7.99
N VAL A 3 35.97 -4.21 7.47
CA VAL A 3 35.98 -2.85 8.01
C VAL A 3 35.30 -2.83 9.38
N THR A 4 35.89 -2.09 10.32
CA THR A 4 35.32 -1.93 11.66
C THR A 4 34.41 -0.71 11.71
N LEU A 5 33.41 -0.74 12.60
CA LEU A 5 32.55 0.42 12.84
C LEU A 5 33.36 1.65 13.28
N SER A 6 34.47 1.46 13.99
CA SER A 6 35.38 2.56 14.37
C SER A 6 36.04 3.21 13.16
N GLN A 7 36.44 2.42 12.15
CA GLN A 7 36.98 2.96 10.90
C GLN A 7 35.91 3.71 10.12
N LEU A 8 34.71 3.17 9.99
CA LEU A 8 33.59 3.85 9.32
C LEU A 8 33.26 5.18 9.99
N ARG A 9 33.12 5.21 11.33
CA ARG A 9 32.85 6.44 12.09
C ARG A 9 33.96 7.48 12.01
N SER A 10 35.18 7.08 11.64
CA SER A 10 36.29 8.02 11.43
C SER A 10 36.21 8.75 10.10
N GLU A 11 35.48 8.23 9.11
CA GLU A 11 35.26 8.93 7.84
C GLU A 11 34.45 10.21 8.08
N PRO A 12 34.83 11.33 7.44
CA PRO A 12 34.02 12.55 7.50
C PRO A 12 32.65 12.31 6.86
N PHE A 13 32.59 11.56 5.76
CA PHE A 13 31.35 11.31 5.02
C PHE A 13 30.34 10.50 5.82
N TRP A 14 30.79 9.52 6.63
CA TRP A 14 29.92 8.76 7.52
C TRP A 14 29.22 9.65 8.55
N ARG A 15 29.95 10.63 9.08
CA ARG A 15 29.45 11.55 10.11
C ARG A 15 28.57 12.65 9.55
N ASN A 16 28.71 12.94 8.25
CA ASN A 16 27.97 13.98 7.56
C ASN A 16 26.68 13.47 6.91
N GLU A 17 26.47 12.14 6.84
CA GLU A 17 25.19 11.60 6.36
C GLU A 17 24.06 12.04 7.29
N THR A 18 22.94 12.43 6.70
CA THR A 18 21.74 12.81 7.44
C THR A 18 20.56 11.97 6.97
N VAL A 19 19.72 11.55 7.92
CA VAL A 19 18.42 10.98 7.58
C VAL A 19 17.45 12.14 7.37
N PRO A 20 16.80 12.24 6.21
CA PRO A 20 15.79 13.27 5.97
C PRO A 20 14.62 13.17 6.99
N PRO A 21 14.07 14.30 7.49
CA PRO A 21 12.92 14.28 8.38
C PRO A 21 11.72 13.52 7.79
N ASN A 22 11.33 13.80 6.56
CA ASN A 22 10.15 13.17 5.95
C ASN A 22 10.36 11.66 5.71
N LEU A 23 11.60 11.25 5.43
CA LEU A 23 11.95 9.82 5.33
C LEU A 23 11.84 9.11 6.69
N THR A 24 12.20 9.80 7.77
CA THR A 24 12.07 9.30 9.15
C THR A 24 10.61 9.15 9.56
N GLU A 25 9.80 10.17 9.27
CA GLU A 25 8.37 10.15 9.55
C GLU A 25 7.68 9.03 8.77
N PHE A 26 7.99 8.89 7.48
CA PHE A 26 7.48 7.82 6.63
C PHE A 26 7.80 6.41 7.16
N VAL A 27 9.06 6.13 7.51
CA VAL A 27 9.45 4.79 7.98
C VAL A 27 8.83 4.45 9.34
N PHE A 28 8.67 5.44 10.22
CA PHE A 28 8.00 5.23 11.52
C PHE A 28 6.49 5.10 11.38
N ALA A 29 5.85 5.86 10.50
CA ALA A 29 4.43 5.70 10.19
C ALA A 29 4.13 4.28 9.67
N LEU A 30 4.96 3.75 8.76
CA LEU A 30 4.83 2.37 8.29
C LEU A 30 5.06 1.35 9.42
N ALA A 31 6.09 1.56 10.25
CA ALA A 31 6.37 0.67 11.38
C ALA A 31 5.18 0.60 12.35
N ASP A 32 4.60 1.76 12.68
CA ASP A 32 3.44 1.87 13.57
C ASP A 32 2.20 1.21 12.96
N HIS A 33 1.92 1.46 11.67
CA HIS A 33 0.79 0.87 10.96
C HIS A 33 0.84 -0.66 10.97
N PHE A 34 2.01 -1.26 10.70
CA PHE A 34 2.18 -2.72 10.67
C PHE A 34 2.50 -3.34 12.05
N GLY A 35 2.51 -2.53 13.12
CA GLY A 35 2.87 -2.99 14.46
C GLY A 35 4.26 -3.64 14.51
N LEU A 36 5.22 -3.08 13.79
CA LEU A 36 6.63 -3.48 13.79
C LEU A 36 7.39 -2.67 14.84
N PRO A 37 8.24 -3.29 15.66
CA PRO A 37 9.16 -2.52 16.50
C PRO A 37 10.02 -1.61 15.62
N HIS A 38 10.24 -0.35 16.02
CA HIS A 38 11.04 0.60 15.24
C HIS A 38 12.46 0.11 14.93
N GLY A 39 13.05 -0.77 15.75
CA GLY A 39 14.33 -1.42 15.44
C GLY A 39 14.30 -2.34 14.19
N ARG A 40 13.13 -2.61 13.62
CA ARG A 40 12.91 -3.37 12.37
C ARG A 40 12.56 -2.47 11.19
N ALA A 41 12.50 -1.16 11.39
CA ALA A 41 12.20 -0.18 10.36
C ALA A 41 13.30 0.89 10.40
N GLY A 42 14.10 1.01 9.34
CA GLY A 42 15.31 1.82 9.42
C GLY A 42 15.73 2.39 8.07
N THR A 43 16.42 3.53 8.12
CA THR A 43 16.93 4.23 6.94
C THR A 43 18.42 3.97 6.72
N VAL A 44 19.18 3.99 7.82
CA VAL A 44 20.61 3.72 7.82
C VAL A 44 20.81 2.20 7.84
N GLY A 45 21.18 1.63 6.69
CA GLY A 45 21.57 0.24 6.62
C GLY A 45 22.72 -0.06 7.60
N ASN A 46 22.89 -1.33 7.98
CA ASN A 46 23.98 -1.72 8.88
C ASN A 46 25.37 -1.47 8.25
N PHE A 47 26.45 -1.74 9.00
CA PHE A 47 27.84 -1.57 8.51
C PHE A 47 28.23 -2.47 7.32
N LYS A 48 27.33 -3.32 6.83
CA LYS A 48 27.48 -4.09 5.59
C LYS A 48 26.91 -3.36 4.37
N HIS A 49 26.01 -2.41 4.56
CA HIS A 49 25.47 -1.56 3.50
C HIS A 49 26.40 -0.35 3.33
N LEU A 50 27.47 -0.52 2.56
CA LEU A 50 28.50 0.51 2.33
C LEU A 50 28.35 1.21 0.97
N GLU A 51 27.29 0.90 0.24
CA GLU A 51 27.00 1.40 -1.10
C GLU A 51 25.48 1.49 -1.32
N GLY A 52 25.08 1.98 -2.49
CA GLY A 52 23.67 2.14 -2.86
C GLY A 52 22.97 3.26 -2.09
N ARG A 53 21.65 3.14 -1.95
CA ARG A 53 20.78 4.22 -1.45
C ARG A 53 20.61 4.29 0.07
N HIS A 54 21.02 3.26 0.80
CA HIS A 54 21.23 3.37 2.26
C HIS A 54 22.38 4.29 2.64
N ARG A 55 23.12 4.77 1.64
CA ARG A 55 24.16 5.78 1.79
C ARG A 55 23.84 7.02 0.96
N SER A 56 24.35 8.13 1.47
CA SER A 56 24.38 9.41 0.81
C SER A 56 25.27 9.38 -0.43
N ILE A 57 25.02 10.28 -1.38
CA ILE A 57 25.89 10.42 -2.55
C ILE A 57 27.29 10.86 -2.14
N GLU A 58 27.38 11.75 -1.15
CA GLU A 58 28.67 12.22 -0.64
C GLU A 58 29.51 11.04 -0.13
N TRP A 59 28.91 10.11 0.62
CA TRP A 59 29.54 8.85 0.99
C TRP A 59 29.95 8.03 -0.22
N SER A 60 29.01 7.73 -1.12
CA SER A 60 29.25 6.81 -2.24
C SER A 60 30.35 7.31 -3.18
N LEU A 61 30.46 8.63 -3.38
CA LEU A 61 31.47 9.23 -4.25
C LEU A 61 32.83 9.45 -3.59
N ASN A 62 32.90 9.61 -2.27
CA ASN A 62 34.14 10.07 -1.62
C ASN A 62 34.71 9.12 -0.55
N SER A 63 33.91 8.25 0.06
CA SER A 63 34.39 7.32 1.08
C SER A 63 35.42 6.35 0.51
N ALA A 64 36.46 6.04 1.29
CA ALA A 64 37.43 5.00 0.97
C ALA A 64 36.84 3.58 1.09
N PHE A 65 35.70 3.44 1.77
CA PHE A 65 35.06 2.15 2.05
C PHE A 65 33.86 1.83 1.14
N CYS A 66 33.47 2.76 0.26
CA CYS A 66 32.47 2.48 -0.77
C CYS A 66 33.07 1.63 -1.89
N THR A 67 32.51 0.45 -2.13
CA THR A 67 32.99 -0.52 -3.13
C THR A 67 32.39 -0.31 -4.51
N ASP A 68 31.16 0.20 -4.61
CA ASP A 68 30.53 0.62 -5.86
C ASP A 68 30.14 2.10 -5.86
N ARG A 69 30.96 2.92 -6.53
CA ARG A 69 30.73 4.36 -6.67
C ARG A 69 29.64 4.72 -7.67
N LYS A 70 29.18 3.77 -8.50
CA LYS A 70 28.18 3.99 -9.55
C LYS A 70 26.77 3.68 -9.08
N TYR A 71 26.62 2.83 -8.06
CA TYR A 71 25.31 2.47 -7.55
C TYR A 71 24.63 3.69 -6.90
N GLY A 72 23.58 4.17 -7.58
CA GLY A 72 22.73 5.25 -7.08
C GLY A 72 23.40 6.63 -7.12
N THR A 73 24.27 6.86 -8.11
CA THR A 73 24.97 8.15 -8.27
C THR A 73 24.96 8.67 -9.71
N GLN A 74 24.48 7.87 -10.67
CA GLN A 74 24.63 8.15 -12.10
C GLN A 74 23.40 8.80 -12.75
N ASP A 75 22.20 8.60 -12.20
CA ASP A 75 21.00 9.21 -12.76
C ASP A 75 21.02 10.72 -12.49
N ARG A 76 20.46 11.51 -13.41
CA ARG A 76 20.34 12.96 -13.21
C ARG A 76 19.58 13.30 -11.92
N ARG A 77 18.58 12.49 -11.55
CA ARG A 77 17.79 12.65 -10.33
C ARG A 77 18.58 12.28 -9.07
N ASP A 78 19.55 11.38 -9.19
CA ASP A 78 20.52 11.13 -8.12
C ASP A 78 21.40 12.37 -7.90
N THR A 79 21.85 13.03 -8.96
CA THR A 79 22.76 14.19 -8.82
C THR A 79 22.11 15.49 -8.30
N ARG A 80 20.79 15.50 -8.09
CA ARG A 80 20.03 16.65 -7.59
C ARG A 80 19.61 16.43 -6.13
N GLY A 81 19.20 17.50 -5.45
CA GLY A 81 18.85 17.45 -4.02
C GLY A 81 20.06 17.50 -3.10
N ASN A 82 19.88 17.10 -1.84
CA ASN A 82 20.94 17.14 -0.83
C ASN A 82 21.79 15.86 -0.88
N HIS A 83 23.05 15.98 -1.25
CA HIS A 83 23.96 14.85 -1.41
C HIS A 83 24.34 14.15 -0.10
N ARG A 84 23.98 14.72 1.05
CA ARG A 84 24.16 14.12 2.39
C ARG A 84 22.99 13.26 2.84
N HIS A 85 21.85 13.36 2.16
CA HIS A 85 20.68 12.59 2.54
C HIS A 85 20.90 11.11 2.26
N ILE A 86 20.56 10.27 3.24
CA ILE A 86 20.29 8.85 3.01
C ILE A 86 18.93 8.73 2.31
N ARG A 87 18.79 7.71 1.46
CA ARG A 87 17.76 7.68 0.41
C ARG A 87 17.08 6.32 0.32
N ALA A 88 17.12 5.53 1.39
CA ALA A 88 16.45 4.24 1.41
C ALA A 88 15.88 3.92 2.78
N VAL A 89 14.88 3.05 2.79
CA VAL A 89 14.27 2.49 3.99
C VAL A 89 14.14 0.99 3.86
N ASP A 90 14.30 0.30 4.98
CA ASP A 90 14.03 -1.13 5.14
C ASP A 90 12.92 -1.36 6.17
N LEU A 91 12.02 -2.30 5.91
CA LEU A 91 11.02 -2.80 6.85
C LEU A 91 11.10 -4.32 6.97
N THR A 92 11.41 -4.84 8.16
CA THR A 92 11.70 -6.26 8.38
C THR A 92 10.57 -6.99 9.12
N TRP A 93 9.95 -7.97 8.46
CA TRP A 93 8.96 -8.85 9.08
C TRP A 93 9.60 -10.07 9.74
N ILE A 94 10.61 -10.67 9.09
CA ILE A 94 11.22 -11.92 9.52
C ILE A 94 12.64 -11.66 10.00
N VAL A 95 12.85 -11.72 11.32
CA VAL A 95 14.20 -11.69 11.91
C VAL A 95 14.71 -13.10 12.25
N ASN A 96 13.80 -14.07 12.34
CA ASN A 96 14.11 -15.48 12.57
C ASN A 96 13.26 -16.35 11.63
N ARG A 97 13.90 -16.95 10.62
CA ARG A 97 13.23 -17.84 9.64
C ARG A 97 12.68 -19.14 10.23
N ASN A 98 12.96 -19.45 11.49
CA ASN A 98 12.36 -20.58 12.18
C ASN A 98 11.09 -20.20 12.95
N ASN A 99 10.76 -18.91 13.04
CA ASN A 99 9.56 -18.43 13.72
C ASN A 99 8.36 -18.46 12.76
N GLN A 100 7.47 -19.43 12.95
CA GLN A 100 6.30 -19.63 12.10
C GLN A 100 5.30 -18.46 12.17
N ASP A 101 5.19 -17.78 13.32
CA ASP A 101 4.29 -16.63 13.47
C ASP A 101 4.79 -15.43 12.63
N GLN A 102 6.12 -15.21 12.59
CA GLN A 102 6.71 -14.17 11.73
C GLN A 102 6.50 -14.49 10.24
N ILE A 103 6.64 -15.77 9.85
CA ILE A 103 6.38 -16.21 8.48
C ILE A 103 4.90 -16.02 8.12
N ALA A 104 3.99 -16.39 9.00
CA ALA A 104 2.55 -16.21 8.79
C ALA A 104 2.20 -14.72 8.65
N LYS A 105 2.73 -13.86 9.53
CA LYS A 105 2.55 -12.40 9.46
C LYS A 105 3.11 -11.83 8.16
N ALA A 106 4.31 -12.25 7.75
CA ALA A 106 4.91 -11.83 6.48
C ALA A 106 4.03 -12.20 5.27
N LYS A 107 3.46 -13.42 5.25
CA LYS A 107 2.54 -13.84 4.19
C LYS A 107 1.26 -12.99 4.14
N ALA A 108 0.75 -12.57 5.30
CA ALA A 108 -0.49 -11.80 5.40
C ALA A 108 -0.30 -10.31 5.06
N GLU A 109 0.87 -9.73 5.38
CA GLU A 109 1.09 -8.27 5.30
C GLU A 109 2.17 -7.89 4.29
N PHE A 110 3.36 -8.49 4.41
CA PHE A 110 4.53 -8.12 3.62
C PHE A 110 4.38 -8.48 2.14
N HIS A 111 3.91 -9.69 1.82
CA HIS A 111 3.77 -10.09 0.41
C HIS A 111 2.72 -9.25 -0.36
N PRO A 112 1.51 -9.00 0.19
CA PRO A 112 0.55 -8.11 -0.45
C PRO A 112 1.07 -6.67 -0.61
N LEU A 113 1.82 -6.18 0.37
CA LEU A 113 2.47 -4.87 0.30
C LEU A 113 3.45 -4.81 -0.88
N CYS A 114 4.31 -5.82 -1.06
CA CYS A 114 5.20 -5.89 -2.22
C CYS A 114 4.43 -5.85 -3.55
N HIS A 115 3.29 -6.56 -3.64
CA HIS A 115 2.45 -6.50 -4.85
C HIS A 115 1.92 -5.09 -5.13
N ARG A 116 1.44 -4.38 -4.10
CA ARG A 116 0.94 -3.00 -4.26
C ARG A 116 2.04 -2.06 -4.73
N LEU A 117 3.22 -2.15 -4.13
CA LEU A 117 4.36 -1.33 -4.52
C LEU A 117 4.80 -1.62 -5.97
N ASP A 118 4.92 -2.89 -6.34
CA ASP A 118 5.30 -3.29 -7.71
C ASP A 118 4.31 -2.77 -8.75
N ASN A 119 3.00 -2.93 -8.49
CA ASN A 119 1.95 -2.44 -9.37
C ASN A 119 2.03 -0.92 -9.54
N ALA A 120 2.18 -0.17 -8.43
CA ALA A 120 2.26 1.29 -8.47
C ALA A 120 3.50 1.80 -9.20
N VAL A 121 4.66 1.18 -8.96
CA VAL A 121 5.92 1.53 -9.64
C VAL A 121 5.83 1.23 -11.14
N ARG A 122 5.30 0.06 -11.53
CA ARG A 122 5.11 -0.32 -12.95
C ARG A 122 4.11 0.56 -13.68
N ALA A 123 3.09 1.03 -12.97
CA ALA A 123 2.11 1.98 -13.50
C ALA A 123 2.66 3.41 -13.60
N GLY A 124 3.87 3.67 -13.10
CA GLY A 124 4.49 5.00 -13.11
C GLY A 124 3.88 5.97 -12.08
N LEU A 125 3.15 5.45 -11.09
CA LEU A 125 2.50 6.27 -10.06
C LEU A 125 3.48 6.78 -9.00
N LEU A 126 4.65 6.15 -8.88
CA LEU A 126 5.67 6.46 -7.89
C LEU A 126 7.01 6.89 -8.55
N PRO A 127 7.04 8.02 -9.28
CA PRO A 127 8.25 8.47 -9.99
C PRO A 127 9.44 8.78 -9.06
N GLN A 128 9.16 9.05 -7.78
CA GLN A 128 10.15 9.29 -6.72
C GLN A 128 10.90 8.04 -6.26
N VAL A 129 10.31 6.84 -6.48
CA VAL A 129 10.94 5.56 -6.13
C VAL A 129 11.95 5.20 -7.21
N ALA A 130 13.21 5.10 -6.81
CA ALA A 130 14.31 4.73 -7.68
C ALA A 130 14.47 3.21 -7.79
N GLU A 131 14.24 2.52 -6.67
CA GLU A 131 14.27 1.07 -6.60
C GLU A 131 13.40 0.52 -5.47
N TRP A 132 12.98 -0.72 -5.61
CA TRP A 132 12.45 -1.50 -4.49
C TRP A 132 12.83 -2.96 -4.64
N PHE A 133 12.99 -3.65 -3.49
CA PHE A 133 13.27 -5.08 -3.44
C PHE A 133 12.51 -5.74 -2.28
N GLY A 134 11.97 -6.92 -2.53
CA GLY A 134 11.21 -7.69 -1.54
C GLY A 134 10.85 -9.06 -2.08
N THR A 135 9.68 -9.58 -1.71
CA THR A 135 9.19 -10.86 -2.24
C THR A 135 7.67 -10.93 -2.27
N PHE A 136 7.16 -11.62 -3.30
CA PHE A 136 5.74 -11.94 -3.44
C PHE A 136 5.35 -13.25 -2.75
N ASN A 137 6.32 -14.12 -2.45
CA ASN A 137 6.03 -15.51 -2.06
C ASN A 137 6.93 -16.06 -0.95
N GLY A 138 7.97 -15.33 -0.53
CA GLY A 138 8.93 -15.76 0.48
C GLY A 138 10.05 -16.67 -0.04
N ASN A 139 10.05 -17.01 -1.33
CA ASN A 139 11.01 -17.93 -1.95
C ASN A 139 11.92 -17.22 -2.97
N GLU A 140 11.39 -16.22 -3.66
CA GLU A 140 12.09 -15.49 -4.72
C GLU A 140 12.09 -14.00 -4.44
N VAL A 141 13.22 -13.34 -4.70
CA VAL A 141 13.34 -11.90 -4.56
C VAL A 141 12.83 -11.24 -5.84
N SER A 142 11.93 -10.30 -5.67
CA SER A 142 11.37 -9.48 -6.75
C SER A 142 11.71 -8.02 -6.49
N GLY A 143 11.82 -7.24 -7.57
CA GLY A 143 12.12 -5.82 -7.45
C GLY A 143 11.98 -5.07 -8.76
N TRP A 144 12.25 -3.77 -8.66
CA TRP A 144 12.33 -2.85 -9.76
C TRP A 144 13.50 -1.92 -9.53
N SER A 145 14.34 -1.71 -10.54
CA SER A 145 15.44 -0.75 -10.49
C SER A 145 15.74 -0.26 -11.90
N LYS A 146 16.29 0.96 -12.01
CA LYS A 146 16.73 1.53 -13.31
C LYS A 146 15.67 1.51 -14.42
N GLY A 147 14.39 1.59 -14.06
CA GLY A 147 13.27 1.63 -14.99
C GLY A 147 12.82 0.27 -15.54
N GLY A 148 13.20 -0.84 -14.90
CA GLY A 148 12.71 -2.16 -15.26
C GLY A 148 12.69 -3.15 -14.10
N PRO A 149 12.13 -4.36 -14.33
CA PRO A 149 12.17 -5.46 -13.37
C PRO A 149 13.61 -5.83 -13.03
N ASP A 150 13.89 -6.04 -11.75
CA ASP A 150 15.23 -6.41 -11.26
C ASP A 150 15.10 -7.39 -10.07
N SER A 151 16.24 -7.91 -9.62
CA SER A 151 16.33 -8.75 -8.42
C SER A 151 17.57 -8.37 -7.60
N SER A 152 17.62 -8.84 -6.35
CA SER A 152 18.70 -8.56 -5.41
C SER A 152 19.02 -9.81 -4.59
N ASP A 153 19.83 -9.68 -3.55
CA ASP A 153 20.23 -10.81 -2.72
C ASP A 153 19.08 -11.37 -1.86
N SER A 154 19.27 -12.59 -1.37
CA SER A 154 18.23 -13.33 -0.62
C SER A 154 17.85 -12.72 0.74
N SER A 155 18.48 -11.64 1.19
CA SER A 155 18.10 -10.98 2.44
C SER A 155 16.74 -10.29 2.31
N HIS A 156 16.39 -9.82 1.10
CA HIS A 156 15.09 -9.22 0.74
C HIS A 156 13.90 -10.20 0.79
N LEU A 157 14.15 -11.50 1.02
CA LEU A 157 13.08 -12.44 1.35
C LEU A 157 12.43 -12.16 2.72
N ASN A 158 13.04 -11.31 3.56
CA ASN A 158 12.65 -11.10 4.95
C ASN A 158 12.24 -9.65 5.26
N HIS A 159 12.52 -8.74 4.33
CA HIS A 159 12.29 -7.32 4.49
C HIS A 159 11.98 -6.67 3.15
N LEU A 160 11.21 -5.58 3.20
CA LEU A 160 11.02 -4.67 2.08
C LEU A 160 12.14 -3.63 2.09
N HIS A 161 12.74 -3.38 0.94
CA HIS A 161 13.63 -2.26 0.68
C HIS A 161 12.96 -1.29 -0.29
N ILE A 162 13.03 0.01 0.00
CA ILE A 162 12.62 1.08 -0.92
C ILE A 162 13.73 2.11 -0.99
N GLY A 163 14.25 2.37 -2.19
CA GLY A 163 15.22 3.41 -2.47
C GLY A 163 14.62 4.55 -3.29
N PHE A 164 14.99 5.77 -2.97
CA PHE A 164 14.50 7.02 -3.55
C PHE A 164 15.58 7.70 -4.39
N TRP A 165 15.17 8.53 -5.35
CA TRP A 165 16.12 9.46 -5.95
C TRP A 165 16.58 10.48 -4.90
N THR A 166 17.81 10.97 -5.01
CA THR A 166 18.33 11.97 -4.06
C THR A 166 17.48 13.24 -4.02
N GLU A 167 16.95 13.67 -5.17
CA GLU A 167 16.08 14.85 -5.22
C GLU A 167 14.75 14.66 -4.47
N ASN A 168 14.32 13.41 -4.26
CA ASN A 168 13.06 13.08 -3.61
C ASN A 168 13.24 12.51 -2.19
N ALA A 169 14.47 12.41 -1.69
CA ALA A 169 14.75 11.72 -0.43
C ALA A 169 14.05 12.37 0.78
N ASP A 170 13.73 13.66 0.71
CA ASP A 170 13.03 14.43 1.74
C ASP A 170 11.67 14.95 1.27
N ASP A 171 11.10 14.39 0.21
CA ASP A 171 9.73 14.70 -0.18
C ASP A 171 8.73 14.15 0.85
N ASP A 172 7.49 14.65 0.82
CA ASP A 172 6.38 13.99 1.50
C ASP A 172 6.08 12.64 0.82
N HIS A 173 6.13 11.55 1.59
CA HIS A 173 5.91 10.18 1.11
C HIS A 173 4.51 9.66 1.47
N SER A 174 3.56 10.56 1.76
CA SER A 174 2.18 10.22 2.12
C SER A 174 1.44 9.44 1.02
N ASP A 175 1.78 9.67 -0.25
CA ASP A 175 1.25 8.93 -1.40
C ASP A 175 1.71 7.46 -1.41
N ILE A 176 3.00 7.22 -1.16
CA ILE A 176 3.56 5.88 -1.02
C ILE A 176 2.96 5.21 0.20
N PHE A 177 2.88 5.91 1.34
CA PHE A 177 2.25 5.37 2.54
C PHE A 177 0.83 4.89 2.22
N GLY A 178 0.01 5.74 1.59
CA GLY A 178 -1.35 5.42 1.19
C GLY A 178 -1.48 4.18 0.30
N ILE A 179 -0.58 4.02 -0.68
CA ILE A 179 -0.50 2.83 -1.54
C ILE A 179 -0.13 1.59 -0.73
N LEU A 180 0.85 1.69 0.17
CA LEU A 180 1.34 0.55 0.94
C LEU A 180 0.33 0.08 1.99
N THR A 181 -0.44 1.00 2.57
CA THR A 181 -1.40 0.73 3.66
C THR A 181 -2.85 0.62 3.19
N GLU A 182 -3.11 0.68 1.88
CA GLU A 182 -4.47 0.70 1.32
C GLU A 182 -5.33 1.86 1.88
N SER A 183 -4.69 2.91 2.41
CA SER A 183 -5.36 4.06 3.03
C SER A 183 -5.66 5.17 2.02
N VAL A 184 -5.04 5.11 0.84
CA VAL A 184 -5.37 5.94 -0.30
C VAL A 184 -5.86 5.02 -1.40
N THR A 185 -7.16 5.03 -1.66
CA THR A 185 -7.71 4.56 -2.94
C THR A 185 -7.02 5.42 -4.01
N PRO A 186 -6.24 4.83 -4.94
CA PRO A 186 -5.65 5.61 -6.04
C PRO A 186 -6.74 6.47 -6.70
N PRO A 187 -6.44 7.69 -7.17
CA PRO A 187 -7.40 8.46 -7.96
C PRO A 187 -7.70 7.66 -9.24
N GLY A 188 -8.79 6.89 -9.23
CA GLY A 188 -9.13 5.92 -10.27
C GLY A 188 -9.53 4.53 -9.77
N ASP A 189 -9.42 4.24 -8.47
CA ASP A 189 -9.71 2.92 -7.87
C ASP A 189 -11.01 2.87 -7.06
N ASP A 190 -11.93 3.81 -7.31
CA ASP A 190 -13.35 3.46 -7.22
C ASP A 190 -13.65 2.57 -8.44
N MET A 191 -13.27 1.30 -8.37
CA MET A 191 -13.93 0.32 -9.23
C MET A 191 -15.40 0.31 -8.84
N SER A 192 -16.22 1.06 -9.58
CA SER A 192 -17.66 0.98 -9.42
C SER A 192 -18.08 -0.47 -9.67
N VAL A 193 -19.20 -0.90 -9.08
CA VAL A 193 -19.81 -2.21 -9.40
C VAL A 193 -20.00 -2.37 -10.92
N ALA A 194 -20.14 -1.26 -11.66
CA ALA A 194 -20.20 -1.25 -13.11
C ALA A 194 -18.85 -1.56 -13.79
N ASP A 195 -17.70 -1.16 -13.22
CA ASP A 195 -16.37 -1.45 -13.76
C ASP A 195 -15.95 -2.90 -13.48
N VAL A 196 -16.28 -3.43 -12.29
CA VAL A 196 -16.14 -4.87 -11.99
C VAL A 196 -16.99 -5.70 -12.96
N ARG A 197 -18.23 -5.27 -13.22
CA ARG A 197 -19.12 -5.92 -14.17
C ARG A 197 -18.58 -5.84 -15.60
N THR A 198 -18.01 -4.70 -16.01
CA THR A 198 -17.42 -4.51 -17.33
C THR A 198 -16.16 -5.35 -17.53
N GLY A 199 -15.26 -5.38 -16.55
CA GLY A 199 -14.07 -6.23 -16.56
C GLY A 199 -14.43 -7.73 -16.57
N LEU A 200 -15.45 -8.13 -15.81
CA LEU A 200 -15.98 -9.48 -15.84
C LEU A 200 -16.56 -9.83 -17.22
N HIS A 201 -17.33 -8.93 -17.84
CA HIS A 201 -17.84 -9.13 -19.20
C HIS A 201 -16.71 -9.24 -20.24
N GLN A 202 -15.65 -8.44 -20.13
CA GLN A 202 -14.49 -8.53 -21.03
C GLN A 202 -13.72 -9.85 -20.87
N ILE A 203 -13.52 -10.32 -19.64
CA ILE A 203 -12.91 -11.63 -19.36
C ILE A 203 -13.79 -12.76 -19.92
N LEU A 204 -15.11 -12.65 -19.75
CA LEU A 204 -16.07 -13.63 -20.28
C LEU A 204 -16.12 -13.62 -21.81
N ASP A 205 -16.05 -12.45 -22.46
CA ASP A 205 -16.01 -12.34 -23.93
C ASP A 205 -14.69 -12.90 -24.50
N GLU A 206 -13.57 -12.65 -23.83
CA GLU A 206 -12.28 -13.23 -24.22
C GLU A 206 -12.22 -14.73 -23.96
N ALA A 207 -12.88 -15.23 -22.91
CA ALA A 207 -13.04 -16.65 -22.68
C ALA A 207 -13.98 -17.31 -23.71
N ALA A 208 -15.07 -16.64 -24.11
CA ALA A 208 -16.00 -17.11 -25.13
C ALA A 208 -15.37 -17.20 -26.53
N LYS A 209 -14.39 -16.34 -26.83
CA LYS A 209 -13.61 -16.37 -28.08
C LYS A 209 -12.57 -17.49 -28.14
N ARG A 210 -12.26 -18.16 -27.03
CA ARG A 210 -11.30 -19.27 -27.00
C ARG A 210 -12.01 -20.59 -27.34
N SER A 211 -11.55 -21.24 -28.40
CA SER A 211 -12.04 -22.56 -28.82
C SER A 211 -11.30 -23.68 -28.09
N THR A 212 -12.02 -24.69 -27.61
CA THR A 212 -11.39 -25.94 -27.16
C THR A 212 -10.85 -26.74 -28.37
N PRO A 213 -9.91 -27.68 -28.16
CA PRO A 213 -9.41 -28.58 -29.23
C PRO A 213 -10.51 -29.42 -29.92
N THR A 214 -11.70 -29.51 -29.32
CA THR A 214 -12.86 -30.24 -29.86
C THR A 214 -13.83 -29.33 -30.63
N GLY A 215 -13.51 -28.04 -30.81
CA GLY A 215 -14.31 -27.08 -31.58
C GLY A 215 -15.50 -26.48 -30.82
N ARG A 216 -15.64 -26.76 -29.50
CA ARG A 216 -16.65 -26.10 -28.65
C ARG A 216 -16.13 -24.78 -28.11
N GLN A 217 -16.98 -23.76 -28.09
CA GLN A 217 -16.67 -22.46 -27.47
C GLN A 217 -16.68 -22.62 -25.95
N TYR A 218 -15.65 -22.10 -25.27
CA TYR A 218 -15.55 -22.15 -23.81
C TYR A 218 -16.74 -21.47 -23.10
N GLY A 219 -17.40 -20.51 -23.77
CA GLY A 219 -18.57 -19.80 -23.25
C GLY A 219 -19.75 -20.71 -22.93
N ASP A 220 -20.01 -21.73 -23.76
CA ASP A 220 -21.16 -22.63 -23.58
C ASP A 220 -20.95 -23.58 -22.39
N ASP A 221 -19.73 -24.09 -22.23
CA ASP A 221 -19.38 -24.98 -21.13
C ASP A 221 -19.31 -24.21 -19.80
N PHE A 222 -18.83 -22.96 -19.81
CA PHE A 222 -18.74 -22.11 -18.62
C PHE A 222 -20.10 -21.57 -18.16
N ASP A 223 -20.96 -21.09 -19.07
CA ASP A 223 -22.32 -20.63 -18.71
C ASP A 223 -23.16 -21.80 -18.17
N THR A 224 -22.98 -23.01 -18.72
CA THR A 224 -23.57 -24.24 -18.18
C THR A 224 -23.06 -24.55 -16.78
N LEU A 225 -21.76 -24.39 -16.52
CA LEU A 225 -21.14 -24.70 -15.23
C LEU A 225 -21.53 -23.69 -14.13
N ILE A 226 -21.57 -22.40 -14.48
CA ILE A 226 -22.05 -21.29 -13.64
C ILE A 226 -23.53 -21.48 -13.29
N ARG A 227 -24.39 -21.69 -14.29
CA ARG A 227 -25.84 -21.89 -14.05
C ARG A 227 -26.12 -23.11 -13.19
N ARG A 228 -25.36 -24.19 -13.39
CA ARG A 228 -25.51 -25.45 -12.65
C ARG A 228 -24.99 -25.36 -11.21
N SER A 229 -24.02 -24.49 -10.93
CA SER A 229 -23.40 -24.36 -9.61
C SER A 229 -23.99 -23.23 -8.76
N ILE A 230 -24.35 -22.09 -9.39
CA ILE A 230 -24.83 -20.89 -8.68
C ILE A 230 -26.34 -20.93 -8.45
N SER A 231 -27.13 -21.45 -9.39
CA SER A 231 -28.61 -21.47 -9.24
C SER A 231 -29.09 -22.25 -8.00
N PRO A 232 -28.51 -23.41 -7.64
CA PRO A 232 -28.89 -24.12 -6.42
C PRO A 232 -28.55 -23.35 -5.15
N ILE A 233 -27.44 -22.61 -5.14
CA ILE A 233 -26.98 -21.80 -4.01
C ILE A 233 -27.91 -20.60 -3.82
N VAL A 234 -28.25 -19.90 -4.90
CA VAL A 234 -29.21 -18.78 -4.87
C VAL A 234 -30.59 -19.26 -4.42
N ALA A 235 -31.04 -20.42 -4.88
CA ALA A 235 -32.31 -21.01 -4.46
C ALA A 235 -32.31 -21.43 -2.97
N GLN A 236 -31.20 -21.99 -2.46
CA GLN A 236 -31.07 -22.31 -1.04
C GLN A 236 -31.05 -21.07 -0.16
N ILE A 237 -30.36 -20.01 -0.57
CA ILE A 237 -30.33 -18.74 0.17
C ILE A 237 -31.72 -18.08 0.15
N ALA A 238 -32.41 -18.07 -1.00
CA ALA A 238 -33.77 -17.55 -1.09
C ALA A 238 -34.75 -18.35 -0.22
N ALA A 239 -34.61 -19.68 -0.16
CA ALA A 239 -35.42 -20.53 0.71
C ALA A 239 -35.12 -20.33 2.20
N LEU A 240 -33.86 -20.08 2.57
CA LEU A 240 -33.44 -19.84 3.95
C LEU A 240 -33.85 -18.44 4.46
N THR A 241 -33.86 -17.45 3.57
CA THR A 241 -34.08 -16.04 3.94
C THR A 241 -35.49 -15.55 3.66
N GLY A 242 -36.27 -16.29 2.86
CA GLY A 242 -37.59 -15.87 2.38
C GLY A 242 -37.54 -14.67 1.43
N LYS A 243 -36.36 -14.30 0.93
CA LYS A 243 -36.13 -13.09 0.11
C LYS A 243 -35.75 -13.43 -1.32
N ASN A 244 -36.20 -12.61 -2.26
CA ASN A 244 -35.82 -12.74 -3.66
C ASN A 244 -34.44 -12.10 -3.89
N MET A 245 -33.40 -12.92 -3.89
CA MET A 245 -32.00 -12.48 -4.06
C MET A 245 -31.65 -11.99 -5.47
N VAL A 246 -32.62 -11.96 -6.39
CA VAL A 246 -32.45 -11.42 -7.76
C VAL A 246 -32.93 -9.96 -7.84
N ASP A 247 -33.61 -9.44 -6.82
CA ASP A 247 -34.10 -8.07 -6.77
C ASP A 247 -33.16 -7.18 -5.92
N GLU A 248 -32.33 -6.38 -6.60
CA GLU A 248 -31.39 -5.44 -5.99
C GLU A 248 -32.06 -4.46 -5.02
N LYS A 249 -33.35 -4.12 -5.21
CA LYS A 249 -34.08 -3.20 -4.32
C LYS A 249 -34.49 -3.88 -3.01
N GLU A 250 -34.84 -5.17 -3.05
CA GLU A 250 -35.08 -5.97 -1.85
C GLU A 250 -33.80 -6.15 -1.02
N ILE A 251 -32.66 -6.34 -1.69
CA ILE A 251 -31.34 -6.45 -1.03
C ILE A 251 -30.97 -5.14 -0.33
N ALA A 252 -31.07 -4.00 -1.03
CA ALA A 252 -30.77 -2.69 -0.43
C ALA A 252 -31.70 -2.38 0.77
N LYS A 253 -32.99 -2.72 0.66
CA LYS A 253 -33.96 -2.56 1.73
C LYS A 253 -33.68 -3.47 2.93
N ALA A 254 -33.20 -4.69 2.69
CA ALA A 254 -32.81 -5.64 3.73
C ALA A 254 -31.57 -5.19 4.51
N VAL A 255 -30.56 -4.64 3.82
CA VAL A 255 -29.34 -4.11 4.44
C VAL A 255 -29.66 -2.86 5.27
N LEU A 256 -30.49 -1.96 4.74
CA LEU A 256 -30.89 -0.73 5.43
C LEU A 256 -31.85 -0.99 6.59
N ALA A 257 -32.70 -2.02 6.53
CA ALA A 257 -33.59 -2.39 7.63
C ALA A 257 -32.84 -2.97 8.85
N GLY A 258 -31.61 -3.46 8.66
CA GLY A 258 -30.74 -3.97 9.74
C GLY A 258 -29.96 -2.88 10.48
N LEU A 259 -29.94 -1.65 9.97
CA LEU A 259 -29.20 -0.53 10.54
C LEU A 259 -30.20 0.46 11.15
N GLN A 260 -30.55 0.25 12.42
CA GLN A 260 -31.34 1.24 13.15
C GLN A 260 -30.50 2.52 13.31
N PRO A 261 -31.07 3.72 13.07
CA PRO A 261 -30.34 4.99 13.18
C PRO A 261 -29.62 5.18 14.52
N ALA A 262 -30.17 4.63 15.61
CA ALA A 262 -29.55 4.63 16.92
C ALA A 262 -28.21 3.86 16.95
N THR A 263 -28.13 2.71 16.27
CA THR A 263 -26.92 1.89 16.21
C THR A 263 -25.81 2.57 15.41
N ILE A 264 -26.16 3.37 14.39
CA ILE A 264 -25.19 4.19 13.65
C ILE A 264 -24.68 5.33 14.54
N ALA A 265 -25.56 6.00 15.28
CA ALA A 265 -25.18 7.07 16.19
C ALA A 265 -24.26 6.58 17.32
N ASP A 266 -24.56 5.42 17.90
CA ASP A 266 -23.74 4.82 18.96
C ASP A 266 -22.34 4.44 18.46
N PHE A 267 -22.25 3.85 17.26
CA PHE A 267 -20.97 3.46 16.66
C PHE A 267 -20.10 4.67 16.28
N VAL A 268 -20.74 5.76 15.85
CA VAL A 268 -20.05 7.03 15.55
C VAL A 268 -19.58 7.71 16.84
N MET A 269 -20.36 7.65 17.91
CA MET A 269 -20.00 8.23 19.21
C MET A 269 -18.88 7.47 19.93
N GLU A 270 -18.84 6.13 19.80
CA GLU A 270 -17.82 5.28 20.41
C GLU A 270 -16.44 5.40 19.71
N ALA A 271 -16.44 5.78 18.43
CA ALA A 271 -15.22 5.89 17.61
C ALA A 271 -14.59 7.30 17.57
N MET A 272 -15.17 8.30 18.25
CA MET A 272 -14.71 9.69 18.19
C MET A 272 -13.81 10.08 19.39
N PRO A 273 -12.64 10.71 19.17
CA PRO A 273 -11.84 11.29 20.25
C PRO A 273 -12.59 12.45 20.92
N ALA A 274 -12.30 12.72 22.20
CA ALA A 274 -13.00 13.73 23.01
C ALA A 274 -13.09 15.13 22.38
N SER A 275 -12.11 15.51 21.56
CA SER A 275 -12.09 16.79 20.83
C SER A 275 -13.15 16.90 19.72
N ALA A 276 -13.76 15.79 19.33
CA ALA A 276 -14.77 15.75 18.28
C ALA A 276 -16.21 15.80 18.85
N SER A 277 -16.38 15.48 20.14
CA SER A 277 -17.64 15.74 20.88
C SER A 277 -17.94 17.24 20.97
N GLU A 278 -16.91 18.08 21.15
CA GLU A 278 -17.08 19.55 21.20
C GLU A 278 -17.60 20.11 19.86
N ILE A 279 -17.18 19.52 18.73
CA ILE A 279 -17.64 19.91 17.38
C ILE A 279 -19.10 19.47 17.16
N VAL A 280 -19.48 18.30 17.67
CA VAL A 280 -20.85 17.78 17.61
C VAL A 280 -21.79 18.60 18.51
N ASP A 281 -21.33 19.01 19.69
CA ASP A 281 -22.09 19.87 20.60
C ASP A 281 -22.28 21.29 20.01
N GLU A 282 -21.23 21.86 19.40
CA GLU A 282 -21.30 23.13 18.67
C GLU A 282 -22.26 23.05 17.47
N LEU A 283 -22.23 21.96 16.68
CA LEU A 283 -23.14 21.75 15.56
C LEU A 283 -24.59 21.56 16.02
N THR A 284 -24.81 20.84 17.12
CA THR A 284 -26.13 20.60 17.70
C THR A 284 -26.73 21.89 18.27
N SER A 285 -25.91 22.74 18.91
CA SER A 285 -26.30 24.10 19.32
C SER A 285 -26.74 24.95 18.13
N ARG A 286 -25.97 24.95 17.04
CA ARG A 286 -26.27 25.75 15.83
C ARG A 286 -27.52 25.27 15.07
N ILE A 287 -27.84 23.99 15.16
CA ILE A 287 -29.05 23.41 14.57
C ILE A 287 -30.28 23.77 15.42
N ASN A 288 -30.15 23.75 16.74
CA ASN A 288 -31.25 24.08 17.66
C ASN A 288 -31.50 25.60 17.79
N ASP A 289 -30.49 26.45 17.56
CA ASP A 289 -30.64 27.92 17.52
C ASP A 289 -31.28 28.45 16.23
N ARG A 290 -31.47 27.59 15.21
CA ARG A 290 -32.29 27.93 14.04
C ARG A 290 -33.78 27.76 14.34
N THR A 291 -34.31 28.72 15.07
CA THR A 291 -35.75 28.92 15.21
C THR A 291 -36.38 29.15 13.81
N PRO A 292 -37.45 28.44 13.42
CA PRO A 292 -38.14 28.70 12.16
C PRO A 292 -38.99 29.96 12.30
N GLY A 293 -38.59 31.06 11.65
CA GLY A 293 -39.30 32.32 11.84
C GLY A 293 -38.92 33.46 10.92
N GLU A 294 -38.83 33.24 9.61
CA GLU A 294 -39.08 34.33 8.64
C GLU A 294 -39.95 33.80 7.50
N GLY A 295 -41.21 34.22 7.51
CA GLY A 295 -42.23 33.82 6.57
C GLY A 295 -41.97 34.35 5.16
N LEU A 296 -42.32 33.52 4.17
CA LEU A 296 -42.42 33.93 2.78
C LEU A 296 -43.49 35.04 2.63
N PRO A 297 -43.23 36.12 1.86
CA PRO A 297 -44.24 37.13 1.60
C PRO A 297 -45.29 36.58 0.63
N SER A 298 -46.57 36.79 0.95
CA SER A 298 -47.70 36.47 0.07
C SER A 298 -47.69 37.34 -1.20
N PRO A 299 -48.13 36.79 -2.35
CA PRO A 299 -48.19 37.52 -3.60
C PRO A 299 -49.41 38.47 -3.59
N VAL A 300 -49.20 39.66 -4.15
CA VAL A 300 -50.24 40.60 -4.58
C VAL A 300 -50.44 40.44 -6.07
#